data_AF-V6L3Z2-F1
#
_entry.id   AF-V6L3Z2-F1
#
_cell.length_a   1.000
_cell.length_b   1.000
_cell.length_c   1.000
_cell.angle_alpha   90.00
_cell.angle_beta   90.00
_cell.angle_gamma   90.00
#
_symmetry.space_group_name_H-M   'P 1'
#
loop_
_entity.id
_entity.type
_entity.pdbx_description
1 polymer ?
#
loop_
_entity_poly.entity_id
_entity_poly.type
_entity_poly.pdbx_seq_one_letter_code
_entity_poly.pdbx_strand_id
1 'polypeptide(L)'
;MKHILIRSGKSPFYVAPPEEVIHRDLIGTNAGNLLFSDAMHKILLADRTTVTSNGISTDWSAKRAAQINEAYDAFVVPLANAFRPSYEASLNRLSKLIEQLTIPVVVVGVGAQTGVDYDTGRLKAMEPAVRRFMKAVLKRSASIGVRGELTADYLKQLGFTDVDVIGCPSMFLHGDTFPALDKKPQGLTDDSRVAINLSFAASKVGPLAAITQRAYERFPDLTYFAQNTPDAELLFWGDTSIAANASPTLPLERAHGLLRENKMRVPLDPYTWMRDLSGFDFSFGSRIHGNIAALLSGTPAMVLCHDSRTLELCRYFDIPHQKLKDLPADTEPAELYEKADFSALHNGHKERFDRFIAFMDRNGLENTFSHGDGGAVFEKEMAALELPPSIEVWDGGDDGALGYRVARLREQIAQTGQKHKDAEGRARRLEAKNKELEGRVRELEKHLNGSPLKRVTGAKKGLMVRLGPAIRRRLRRTSSKS
;
A
#
# COMPACT_ATOMS: atom_id res chain seq x y z
N MET A 1 -29.05 -1.20 19.23
CA MET A 1 -28.02 -0.63 18.34
C MET A 1 -27.05 -1.75 18.01
N LYS A 2 -26.67 -1.92 16.75
CA LYS A 2 -25.56 -2.80 16.35
C LYS A 2 -24.24 -2.02 16.42
N HIS A 3 -23.23 -2.58 17.07
CA HIS A 3 -21.91 -1.99 17.21
C HIS A 3 -20.97 -2.60 16.16
N ILE A 4 -20.56 -1.80 15.18
CA ILE A 4 -19.70 -2.24 14.08
C ILE A 4 -18.27 -1.77 14.35
N LEU A 5 -17.34 -2.73 14.41
CA LEU A 5 -15.92 -2.44 14.37
C LEU A 5 -15.49 -2.31 12.92
N ILE A 6 -14.70 -1.30 12.59
CA ILE A 6 -14.11 -1.13 11.26
C ILE A 6 -12.59 -1.09 11.32
N ARG A 7 -11.95 -1.71 10.32
CA ARG A 7 -10.51 -1.57 10.11
C ARG A 7 -10.20 -0.21 9.48
N SER A 8 -9.80 0.76 10.30
CA SER A 8 -9.45 2.13 9.88
C SER A 8 -8.41 2.74 10.82
N GLY A 9 -7.68 3.77 10.38
CA GLY A 9 -6.67 4.45 11.21
C GLY A 9 -7.27 5.32 12.30
N LYS A 10 -8.32 6.08 11.98
CA LYS A 10 -9.07 6.93 12.90
C LYS A 10 -10.57 6.86 12.60
N SER A 11 -11.39 7.40 13.50
CA SER A 11 -12.76 7.80 13.15
C SER A 11 -12.69 9.08 12.31
N PRO A 12 -13.56 9.27 11.31
CA PRO A 12 -13.69 10.56 10.60
C PRO A 12 -13.96 11.72 11.56
N PHE A 13 -14.69 11.47 12.64
CA PHE A 13 -15.00 12.46 13.68
C PHE A 13 -13.87 12.73 14.67
N TYR A 14 -12.75 11.99 14.58
CA TYR A 14 -11.54 12.28 15.35
C TYR A 14 -10.63 13.21 14.55
N VAL A 15 -10.61 14.48 14.97
CA VAL A 15 -9.72 15.50 14.43
C VAL A 15 -8.34 15.36 15.07
N ALA A 16 -7.39 14.83 14.32
CA ALA A 16 -6.03 14.61 14.79
C ALA A 16 -5.08 15.68 14.21
N PRO A 17 -4.20 16.29 15.03
CA PRO A 17 -3.23 17.25 14.53
C PRO A 17 -2.12 16.55 13.72
N PRO A 18 -1.39 17.27 12.85
CA PRO A 18 -0.33 16.70 12.00
C PRO A 18 0.71 15.86 12.77
N GLU A 19 1.10 16.31 13.95
CA GLU A 19 2.05 15.64 14.83
C GLU A 19 1.58 14.25 15.18
N GLU A 20 0.31 14.12 15.59
CA GLU A 20 -0.26 12.83 15.96
C GLU A 20 -0.40 11.93 14.73
N VAL A 21 -0.85 12.48 13.60
CA VAL A 21 -1.01 11.72 12.35
C VAL A 21 0.32 11.11 11.92
N ILE A 22 1.40 11.88 11.95
CA ILE A 22 2.76 11.41 11.63
C ILE A 22 3.25 10.43 12.70
N HIS A 23 3.06 10.74 13.98
CA HIS A 23 3.58 9.92 15.08
C HIS A 23 2.96 8.53 15.13
N ARG A 24 1.63 8.46 14.95
CA ARG A 24 0.84 7.23 15.10
C ARG A 24 0.51 6.55 13.77
N ASP A 25 0.93 7.14 12.65
CA ASP A 25 0.61 6.69 11.30
C ASP A 25 -0.91 6.50 11.08
N LEU A 26 -1.70 7.51 11.44
CA LEU A 26 -3.17 7.44 11.36
C LEU A 26 -3.69 7.31 9.91
N ILE A 27 -2.85 7.59 8.92
CA ILE A 27 -3.15 7.38 7.49
C ILE A 27 -2.74 6.00 6.98
N GLY A 28 -2.09 5.17 7.80
CA GLY A 28 -1.71 3.82 7.40
C GLY A 28 -0.68 3.77 6.29
N THR A 29 0.33 4.63 6.36
CA THR A 29 1.38 4.88 5.37
C THR A 29 0.92 5.59 4.08
N ASN A 30 -0.39 5.76 3.87
CA ASN A 30 -0.93 6.40 2.67
C ASN A 30 -2.32 7.04 2.91
N ALA A 31 -2.45 8.36 2.71
CA ALA A 31 -3.70 9.12 2.88
C ALA A 31 -4.88 8.60 2.04
N GLY A 32 -4.60 7.95 0.90
CA GLY A 32 -5.64 7.28 0.10
C GLY A 32 -6.36 6.14 0.84
N ASN A 33 -5.81 5.62 1.94
CA ASN A 33 -6.50 4.68 2.81
C ASN A 33 -7.71 5.30 3.52
N LEU A 34 -7.62 6.60 3.84
CA LEU A 34 -8.69 7.31 4.53
C LEU A 34 -9.95 7.41 3.68
N LEU A 35 -9.82 7.59 2.35
CA LEU A 35 -10.98 7.70 1.45
C LEU A 35 -11.92 6.50 1.54
N PHE A 36 -11.38 5.28 1.50
CA PHE A 36 -12.22 4.09 1.55
C PHE A 36 -12.59 3.67 2.97
N SER A 37 -11.81 4.05 3.99
CA SER A 37 -12.24 3.82 5.38
C SER A 37 -13.36 4.76 5.78
N ASP A 38 -13.25 6.04 5.44
CA ASP A 38 -14.19 7.09 5.85
C ASP A 38 -15.50 6.95 5.08
N ALA A 39 -15.44 6.58 3.80
CA ALA A 39 -16.62 6.17 3.06
C ALA A 39 -17.35 5.01 3.76
N MET A 40 -16.62 4.01 4.24
CA MET A 40 -17.25 2.90 4.97
C MET A 40 -17.76 3.31 6.35
N HIS A 41 -17.13 4.25 7.06
CA HIS A 41 -17.70 4.84 8.27
C HIS A 41 -19.04 5.52 7.98
N LYS A 42 -19.11 6.35 6.93
CA LYS A 42 -20.35 7.00 6.49
C LYS A 42 -21.42 5.97 6.11
N ILE A 43 -21.08 5.03 5.24
CA ILE A 43 -22.01 4.03 4.70
C ILE A 43 -22.61 3.18 5.82
N LEU A 44 -21.82 2.80 6.83
CA LEU A 44 -22.25 1.95 7.93
C LEU A 44 -22.93 2.71 9.07
N LEU A 45 -22.96 4.04 9.04
CA LEU A 45 -23.63 4.86 10.05
C LEU A 45 -25.10 5.07 9.65
N ALA A 46 -25.98 4.33 10.30
CA ALA A 46 -27.44 4.35 10.10
C ALA A 46 -28.13 4.41 11.47
N ASP A 47 -29.44 4.64 11.50
CA ASP A 47 -30.23 4.85 12.73
C ASP A 47 -30.01 3.81 13.82
N ARG A 48 -29.72 2.56 13.42
CA ARG A 48 -29.58 1.40 14.31
C ARG A 48 -28.14 0.93 14.48
N THR A 49 -27.15 1.61 13.92
CA THR A 49 -25.74 1.21 13.96
C THR A 49 -24.85 2.29 14.57
N THR A 50 -23.75 1.86 15.19
CA THR A 50 -22.64 2.74 15.56
C THR A 50 -21.35 2.18 14.99
N VAL A 51 -20.44 3.03 14.55
CA VAL A 51 -19.19 2.60 13.91
C VAL A 51 -17.97 3.03 14.72
N THR A 52 -17.07 2.09 15.00
CA THR A 52 -15.86 2.33 15.79
C THR A 52 -14.62 1.91 15.03
N SER A 53 -13.61 2.79 14.97
CA SER A 53 -12.31 2.49 14.38
C SER A 53 -11.48 1.54 15.25
N ASN A 54 -10.76 0.61 14.64
CA ASN A 54 -9.84 -0.29 15.35
C ASN A 54 -8.38 0.21 15.48
N GLY A 55 -8.04 1.34 14.85
CA GLY A 55 -6.69 1.92 14.91
C GLY A 55 -5.66 1.31 13.95
N ILE A 56 -6.10 0.82 12.78
CA ILE A 56 -5.42 0.22 11.60
C ILE A 56 -4.46 -0.96 11.84
N SER A 57 -3.69 -0.90 12.93
CA SER A 57 -2.83 -1.97 13.40
C SER A 57 -3.68 -3.15 13.85
N THR A 58 -3.31 -4.34 13.40
CA THR A 58 -3.97 -5.57 13.82
C THR A 58 -3.34 -6.03 15.13
N ASP A 59 -4.07 -5.97 16.24
CA ASP A 59 -3.77 -6.73 17.45
C ASP A 59 -4.48 -8.08 17.37
N TRP A 60 -3.70 -9.16 17.19
CA TRP A 60 -4.20 -10.54 17.06
C TRP A 60 -4.13 -11.34 18.37
N SER A 61 -4.00 -10.66 19.52
CA SER A 61 -4.00 -11.31 20.83
C SER A 61 -5.37 -11.90 21.16
N ALA A 62 -5.37 -13.00 21.93
CA ALA A 62 -6.61 -13.64 22.39
C ALA A 62 -7.46 -12.68 23.25
N LYS A 63 -6.80 -11.83 24.04
CA LYS A 63 -7.47 -10.77 24.82
C LYS A 63 -8.23 -9.82 23.90
N ARG A 64 -7.60 -9.34 22.82
CA ARG A 64 -8.26 -8.44 21.88
C ARG A 64 -9.40 -9.13 21.13
N ALA A 65 -9.21 -10.37 20.70
CA ALA A 65 -10.26 -11.14 20.05
C ALA A 65 -11.50 -11.32 20.95
N ALA A 66 -11.29 -11.63 22.25
CA ALA A 66 -12.36 -11.74 23.23
C ALA A 66 -13.12 -10.42 23.41
N GLN A 67 -12.38 -9.30 23.56
CA GLN A 67 -12.99 -7.97 23.63
C GLN A 67 -13.83 -7.63 22.39
N ILE A 68 -13.36 -8.02 21.20
CA ILE A 68 -14.09 -7.77 19.96
C ILE A 68 -15.39 -8.58 19.93
N ASN A 69 -15.32 -9.87 20.30
CA ASN A 69 -16.49 -10.76 20.34
C ASN A 69 -17.55 -10.31 21.35
N GLU A 70 -17.13 -9.69 22.45
CA GLU A 70 -18.03 -9.21 23.49
C GLU A 70 -18.70 -7.86 23.13
N ALA A 71 -17.95 -6.95 22.51
CA ALA A 71 -18.37 -5.55 22.35
C ALA A 71 -18.97 -5.19 20.98
N TYR A 72 -18.82 -6.03 19.96
CA TYR A 72 -19.22 -5.71 18.60
C TYR A 72 -20.07 -6.80 17.97
N ASP A 73 -20.97 -6.40 17.09
CA ASP A 73 -21.86 -7.29 16.34
C ASP A 73 -21.30 -7.69 14.97
N ALA A 74 -20.36 -6.91 14.43
CA ALA A 74 -19.67 -7.22 13.18
C ALA A 74 -18.29 -6.55 13.12
N PHE A 75 -17.36 -7.16 12.38
CA PHE A 75 -16.08 -6.56 12.02
C PHE A 75 -15.98 -6.35 10.51
N VAL A 76 -16.04 -5.11 10.07
CA VAL A 76 -15.90 -4.74 8.66
C VAL A 76 -14.45 -4.38 8.35
N VAL A 77 -13.91 -4.94 7.28
CA VAL A 77 -12.50 -4.85 6.92
C VAL A 77 -12.35 -4.28 5.52
N PRO A 78 -12.36 -2.94 5.37
CA PRO A 78 -11.95 -2.31 4.13
C PRO A 78 -10.48 -2.61 3.85
N LEU A 79 -10.21 -3.14 2.66
CA LEU A 79 -8.86 -3.42 2.19
C LEU A 79 -8.61 -2.68 0.86
N ALA A 80 -7.37 -2.75 0.40
CA ALA A 80 -6.96 -2.32 -0.93
C ALA A 80 -6.18 -3.48 -1.57
N ASN A 81 -4.95 -3.25 -2.00
CA ASN A 81 -4.02 -4.24 -2.54
C ASN A 81 -3.42 -5.20 -1.48
N ALA A 82 -4.25 -5.89 -0.69
CA ALA A 82 -3.76 -6.76 0.38
C ALA A 82 -3.07 -8.03 -0.14
N PHE A 83 -3.38 -8.50 -1.35
CA PHE A 83 -2.66 -9.62 -1.97
C PHE A 83 -1.43 -9.11 -2.71
N ARG A 84 -0.42 -8.75 -1.90
CA ARG A 84 0.93 -8.38 -2.33
C ARG A 84 1.97 -8.96 -1.36
N PRO A 85 3.16 -9.39 -1.84
CA PRO A 85 4.15 -10.04 -0.98
C PRO A 85 4.57 -9.20 0.24
N SER A 86 4.72 -7.89 0.09
CA SER A 86 5.10 -7.00 1.20
C SER A 86 4.05 -6.87 2.30
N TYR A 87 2.81 -7.33 2.07
CA TYR A 87 1.72 -7.30 3.06
C TYR A 87 1.42 -8.66 3.68
N GLU A 88 2.11 -9.73 3.26
CA GLU A 88 1.82 -11.10 3.70
C GLU A 88 1.87 -11.27 5.22
N ALA A 89 2.82 -10.62 5.90
CA ALA A 89 2.90 -10.66 7.36
C ALA A 89 1.66 -10.04 8.03
N SER A 90 1.18 -8.90 7.51
CA SER A 90 -0.04 -8.24 7.99
C SER A 90 -1.29 -9.06 7.67
N LEU A 91 -1.34 -9.68 6.49
CA LEU A 91 -2.41 -10.60 6.10
C LEU A 91 -2.50 -11.79 7.07
N ASN A 92 -1.37 -12.41 7.41
CA ASN A 92 -1.31 -13.52 8.36
C ASN A 92 -1.76 -13.14 9.78
N ARG A 93 -1.40 -11.94 10.24
CA ARG A 93 -1.86 -11.38 11.52
C ARG A 93 -3.37 -11.16 11.51
N LEU A 94 -3.91 -10.62 10.42
CA LEU A 94 -5.34 -10.42 10.23
C LEU A 94 -6.09 -11.76 10.18
N SER A 95 -5.62 -12.75 9.43
CA SER A 95 -6.19 -14.11 9.42
C SER A 95 -6.24 -14.71 10.82
N LYS A 96 -5.14 -14.57 11.59
CA LYS A 96 -5.07 -15.07 12.96
C LYS A 96 -6.08 -14.40 13.89
N LEU A 97 -6.34 -13.10 13.73
CA LEU A 97 -7.40 -12.43 14.48
C LEU A 97 -8.76 -12.97 14.08
N ILE A 98 -9.07 -13.02 12.78
CA ILE A 98 -10.38 -13.44 12.23
C ILE A 98 -10.73 -14.88 12.67
N GLU A 99 -9.76 -15.79 12.69
CA GLU A 99 -9.93 -17.17 13.15
C GLU A 99 -10.42 -17.27 14.61
N GLN A 100 -10.15 -16.25 15.44
CA GLN A 100 -10.56 -16.17 16.85
C GLN A 100 -11.89 -15.42 17.05
N LEU A 101 -12.38 -14.70 16.03
CA LEU A 101 -13.64 -13.97 16.13
C LEU A 101 -14.82 -14.93 15.97
N THR A 102 -15.93 -14.65 16.66
CA THR A 102 -17.20 -15.39 16.61
C THR A 102 -18.30 -14.64 15.87
N ILE A 103 -18.10 -13.33 15.69
CA ILE A 103 -18.98 -12.41 14.99
C ILE A 103 -18.75 -12.44 13.47
N PRO A 104 -19.70 -11.95 12.66
CA PRO A 104 -19.49 -11.71 11.23
C PRO A 104 -18.25 -10.87 10.93
N VAL A 105 -17.52 -11.24 9.88
CA VAL A 105 -16.35 -10.50 9.39
C VAL A 105 -16.47 -10.27 7.90
N VAL A 106 -16.73 -9.03 7.49
CA VAL A 106 -17.01 -8.69 6.09
C VAL A 106 -15.84 -7.91 5.49
N VAL A 107 -15.18 -8.48 4.50
CA VAL A 107 -14.07 -7.81 3.78
C VAL A 107 -14.62 -7.06 2.57
N VAL A 108 -14.29 -5.77 2.49
CA VAL A 108 -14.80 -4.86 1.47
C VAL A 108 -13.66 -4.37 0.59
N GLY A 109 -13.71 -4.74 -0.69
CA GLY A 109 -12.80 -4.27 -1.73
C GLY A 109 -11.35 -4.71 -1.53
N VAL A 110 -11.07 -6.02 -1.45
CA VAL A 110 -9.68 -6.52 -1.51
C VAL A 110 -9.19 -6.68 -2.96
N GLY A 111 -7.90 -6.46 -3.20
CA GLY A 111 -7.28 -6.50 -4.52
C GLY A 111 -5.92 -7.21 -4.54
N ALA A 112 -5.60 -7.80 -5.69
CA ALA A 112 -4.29 -8.35 -6.00
C ALA A 112 -3.39 -7.36 -6.73
N GLN A 113 -2.08 -7.38 -6.41
CA GLN A 113 -1.12 -6.46 -7.02
C GLN A 113 -0.04 -7.18 -7.84
N THR A 114 -0.09 -6.94 -9.13
CA THR A 114 0.83 -7.46 -10.16
C THR A 114 1.14 -6.37 -11.20
N GLY A 115 1.82 -6.73 -12.29
CA GLY A 115 2.03 -5.84 -13.43
C GLY A 115 0.73 -5.52 -14.18
N VAL A 116 0.78 -4.58 -15.13
CA VAL A 116 -0.39 -4.21 -15.95
C VAL A 116 -0.85 -5.31 -16.93
N ASP A 117 -0.04 -6.35 -17.10
CA ASP A 117 -0.33 -7.60 -17.82
C ASP A 117 -1.07 -8.63 -16.95
N TYR A 118 -1.18 -8.35 -15.65
CA TYR A 118 -1.81 -9.22 -14.66
C TYR A 118 -1.16 -10.59 -14.46
N ASP A 119 0.16 -10.70 -14.61
CA ASP A 119 0.89 -11.94 -14.28
C ASP A 119 0.90 -12.20 -12.75
N THR A 120 0.15 -13.21 -12.31
CA THR A 120 0.03 -13.64 -10.92
C THR A 120 1.18 -14.51 -10.43
N GLY A 121 2.17 -14.83 -11.27
CA GLY A 121 3.32 -15.67 -10.90
C GLY A 121 4.05 -15.20 -9.65
N ARG A 122 4.16 -13.88 -9.45
CA ARG A 122 4.77 -13.27 -8.24
C ARG A 122 3.97 -13.48 -6.95
N LEU A 123 2.69 -13.85 -7.06
CA LEU A 123 1.80 -14.11 -5.92
C LEU A 123 1.83 -15.59 -5.49
N LYS A 124 2.44 -16.47 -6.29
CA LYS A 124 2.47 -17.92 -6.03
C LYS A 124 3.00 -18.28 -4.64
N ALA A 125 4.05 -17.60 -4.21
CA ALA A 125 4.65 -17.83 -2.89
C ALA A 125 3.71 -17.48 -1.72
N MET A 126 2.82 -16.51 -1.91
CA MET A 126 1.89 -16.05 -0.87
C MET A 126 0.49 -16.70 -0.95
N GLU A 127 0.21 -17.53 -1.96
CA GLU A 127 -1.06 -18.25 -2.08
C GLU A 127 -1.48 -19.01 -0.81
N PRO A 128 -0.59 -19.66 -0.04
CA PRO A 128 -0.98 -20.29 1.22
C PRO A 128 -1.59 -19.29 2.21
N ALA A 129 -1.01 -18.09 2.32
CA ALA A 129 -1.52 -17.02 3.18
C ALA A 129 -2.86 -16.48 2.66
N VAL A 130 -3.01 -16.31 1.35
CA VAL A 130 -4.26 -15.89 0.70
C VAL A 130 -5.37 -16.92 0.96
N ARG A 131 -5.09 -18.22 0.73
CA ARG A 131 -6.06 -19.31 0.97
C ARG A 131 -6.49 -19.37 2.44
N ARG A 132 -5.57 -19.19 3.38
CA ARG A 132 -5.88 -19.14 4.82
C ARG A 132 -6.77 -17.94 5.15
N PHE A 133 -6.44 -16.76 4.64
CA PHE A 133 -7.23 -15.55 4.83
C PHE A 133 -8.65 -15.72 4.29
N MET A 134 -8.78 -16.18 3.05
CA MET A 134 -10.08 -16.42 2.40
C MET A 134 -10.95 -17.40 3.18
N LYS A 135 -10.39 -18.53 3.63
CA LYS A 135 -11.11 -19.50 4.47
C LYS A 135 -11.56 -18.90 5.80
N ALA A 136 -10.73 -18.08 6.43
CA ALA A 136 -11.08 -17.43 7.69
C ALA A 136 -12.24 -16.43 7.52
N VAL A 137 -12.22 -15.65 6.45
CA VAL A 137 -13.26 -14.66 6.12
C VAL A 137 -14.57 -15.35 5.73
N LEU A 138 -14.56 -16.28 4.77
CA LEU A 138 -15.77 -16.95 4.26
C LEU A 138 -16.45 -17.86 5.30
N LYS A 139 -15.78 -18.20 6.40
CA LYS A 139 -16.43 -18.84 7.55
C LYS A 139 -17.34 -17.86 8.33
N ARG A 140 -17.18 -16.55 8.10
CA ARG A 140 -17.80 -15.44 8.84
C ARG A 140 -18.56 -14.47 7.94
N SER A 141 -18.59 -14.68 6.63
CA SER A 141 -19.29 -13.86 5.65
C SER A 141 -19.93 -14.72 4.57
N ALA A 142 -20.97 -14.22 3.93
CA ALA A 142 -21.62 -14.89 2.80
C ALA A 142 -20.76 -14.81 1.53
N SER A 143 -19.98 -13.73 1.40
CA SER A 143 -19.03 -13.54 0.30
C SER A 143 -17.89 -12.60 0.69
N ILE A 144 -16.91 -12.44 -0.19
CA ILE A 144 -15.89 -11.39 -0.09
C ILE A 144 -16.04 -10.35 -1.20
N GLY A 145 -15.93 -9.07 -0.86
CA GLY A 145 -15.92 -8.00 -1.84
C GLY A 145 -14.52 -7.77 -2.40
N VAL A 146 -14.38 -7.79 -3.73
CA VAL A 146 -13.11 -7.52 -4.44
C VAL A 146 -13.16 -6.26 -5.30
N ARG A 147 -11.98 -5.73 -5.61
CA ARG A 147 -11.78 -4.46 -6.34
C ARG A 147 -12.09 -4.53 -7.83
N GLY A 148 -12.11 -5.72 -8.43
CA GLY A 148 -12.38 -5.94 -9.85
C GLY A 148 -12.29 -7.40 -10.24
N GLU A 149 -12.51 -7.65 -11.53
CA GLU A 149 -12.57 -8.97 -12.15
C GLU A 149 -11.23 -9.68 -12.09
N LEU A 150 -10.12 -8.94 -12.21
CA LEU A 150 -8.78 -9.50 -12.17
C LEU A 150 -8.54 -10.24 -10.84
N THR A 151 -8.87 -9.60 -9.72
CA THR A 151 -8.76 -10.20 -8.38
C THR A 151 -9.75 -11.35 -8.22
N ALA A 152 -10.96 -11.23 -8.74
CA ALA A 152 -11.94 -12.33 -8.73
C ALA A 152 -11.42 -13.58 -9.45
N ASP A 153 -10.83 -13.41 -10.64
CA ASP A 153 -10.25 -14.49 -11.43
C ASP A 153 -9.08 -15.15 -10.70
N TYR A 154 -8.22 -14.35 -10.05
CA TYR A 154 -7.14 -14.87 -9.22
C TYR A 154 -7.69 -15.74 -8.08
N LEU A 155 -8.71 -15.29 -7.35
CA LEU A 155 -9.33 -16.08 -6.29
C LEU A 155 -10.05 -17.33 -6.81
N LYS A 156 -10.67 -17.25 -7.99
CA LYS A 156 -11.29 -18.40 -8.67
C LYS A 156 -10.26 -19.47 -9.04
N GLN A 157 -9.07 -19.09 -9.52
CA GLN A 157 -7.95 -20.03 -9.73
C GLN A 157 -7.48 -20.69 -8.43
N LEU A 158 -7.66 -20.03 -7.29
CA LEU A 158 -7.44 -20.62 -5.97
C LEU A 158 -8.62 -21.47 -5.47
N GLY A 159 -9.72 -21.57 -6.23
CA GLY A 159 -10.88 -22.39 -5.89
C GLY A 159 -11.91 -21.70 -4.99
N PHE A 160 -11.95 -20.37 -4.94
CA PHE A 160 -12.99 -19.61 -4.23
C PHE A 160 -14.00 -19.03 -5.22
N THR A 161 -15.29 -19.22 -4.94
CA THR A 161 -16.40 -18.76 -5.80
C THR A 161 -17.31 -17.74 -5.12
N ASP A 162 -17.30 -17.68 -3.79
CA ASP A 162 -18.09 -16.72 -2.99
C ASP A 162 -17.45 -15.33 -3.00
N VAL A 163 -17.32 -14.76 -4.20
CA VAL A 163 -16.59 -13.52 -4.49
C VAL A 163 -17.51 -12.58 -5.25
N ASP A 164 -17.69 -11.37 -4.73
CA ASP A 164 -18.45 -10.29 -5.36
C ASP A 164 -17.53 -9.18 -5.84
N VAL A 165 -17.65 -8.79 -7.10
CA VAL A 165 -16.90 -7.67 -7.67
C VAL A 165 -17.63 -6.37 -7.37
N ILE A 166 -17.10 -5.59 -6.43
CA ILE A 166 -17.74 -4.37 -5.89
C ILE A 166 -16.91 -3.10 -6.05
N GLY A 167 -15.63 -3.23 -6.44
CA GLY A 167 -14.75 -2.09 -6.56
C GLY A 167 -14.27 -1.52 -5.21
N CYS A 168 -14.08 -0.21 -5.17
CA CYS A 168 -13.67 0.56 -4.01
C CYS A 168 -14.89 1.22 -3.39
N PRO A 169 -15.15 1.06 -2.07
CA PRO A 169 -16.30 1.70 -1.46
C PRO A 169 -16.24 3.23 -1.46
N SER A 170 -15.06 3.84 -1.63
CA SER A 170 -14.95 5.30 -1.72
C SER A 170 -15.71 5.89 -2.92
N MET A 171 -15.91 5.11 -3.98
CA MET A 171 -16.68 5.58 -5.15
C MET A 171 -18.16 5.78 -4.83
N PHE A 172 -18.65 5.21 -3.73
CA PHE A 172 -20.05 5.29 -3.28
C PHE A 172 -20.24 6.25 -2.11
N LEU A 173 -19.27 7.15 -1.87
CA LEU A 173 -19.36 8.15 -0.80
C LEU A 173 -20.63 9.01 -0.91
N HIS A 174 -21.06 9.32 -2.14
CA HIS A 174 -22.24 10.14 -2.46
C HIS A 174 -23.47 9.31 -2.86
N GLY A 175 -23.47 8.01 -2.53
CA GLY A 175 -24.59 7.13 -2.84
C GLY A 175 -24.64 6.71 -4.32
N ASP A 176 -25.86 6.64 -4.86
CA ASP A 176 -26.15 6.25 -6.25
C ASP A 176 -25.94 7.40 -7.26
N THR A 177 -25.56 8.57 -6.77
CA THR A 177 -25.17 9.73 -7.58
C THR A 177 -23.66 9.91 -7.59
N PHE A 178 -23.15 10.53 -8.65
CA PHE A 178 -21.75 10.86 -8.79
C PHE A 178 -21.62 12.34 -9.19
N PRO A 179 -20.61 13.09 -8.69
CA PRO A 179 -20.43 14.49 -9.04
C PRO A 179 -20.34 14.72 -10.55
N ALA A 180 -20.82 15.87 -11.01
CA ALA A 180 -20.58 16.31 -12.38
C ALA A 180 -19.07 16.53 -12.59
N LEU A 181 -18.56 16.13 -13.76
CA LEU A 181 -17.15 16.22 -14.13
C LEU A 181 -17.02 17.05 -15.39
N ASP A 182 -17.44 18.31 -15.28
CA ASP A 182 -17.54 19.20 -16.42
C ASP A 182 -16.15 19.63 -16.89
N LYS A 183 -15.89 19.43 -18.17
CA LYS A 183 -14.72 19.97 -18.83
C LYS A 183 -14.99 21.41 -19.29
N LYS A 184 -14.05 22.31 -19.01
CA LYS A 184 -13.94 23.63 -19.65
C LYS A 184 -13.99 23.51 -21.19
N PRO A 185 -14.90 24.22 -21.88
CA PRO A 185 -15.04 24.16 -23.34
C PRO A 185 -13.78 24.53 -24.12
N GLN A 186 -12.98 25.45 -23.57
CA GLN A 186 -11.73 25.93 -24.16
C GLN A 186 -10.52 24.99 -23.92
N GLY A 187 -10.71 23.87 -23.22
CA GLY A 187 -9.61 23.03 -22.78
C GLY A 187 -8.86 23.61 -21.57
N LEU A 188 -7.69 23.06 -21.29
CA LEU A 188 -6.76 23.62 -20.31
C LEU A 188 -5.95 24.76 -20.93
N THR A 189 -5.78 25.84 -20.16
CA THR A 189 -4.94 27.00 -20.45
C THR A 189 -3.86 27.14 -19.40
N ASP A 190 -2.91 28.07 -19.58
CA ASP A 190 -1.80 28.29 -18.65
C ASP A 190 -2.31 28.74 -17.27
N ASP A 191 -3.46 29.44 -17.22
CA ASP A 191 -4.14 29.85 -15.98
C ASP A 191 -4.94 28.71 -15.31
N SER A 192 -4.90 27.49 -15.86
CA SER A 192 -5.65 26.37 -15.29
C SER A 192 -4.97 25.82 -14.05
N ARG A 193 -5.77 25.56 -13.02
CA ARG A 193 -5.30 24.93 -11.77
C ARG A 193 -5.22 23.43 -11.97
N VAL A 194 -4.01 22.88 -11.99
CA VAL A 194 -3.76 21.46 -12.24
C VAL A 194 -3.23 20.76 -10.99
N ALA A 195 -3.93 19.70 -10.57
CA ALA A 195 -3.49 18.84 -9.50
C ALA A 195 -2.72 17.64 -10.05
N ILE A 196 -1.63 17.25 -9.39
CA ILE A 196 -0.92 16.02 -9.69
C ILE A 196 -0.82 15.10 -8.49
N ASN A 197 -0.67 13.80 -8.74
CA ASN A 197 -0.41 12.80 -7.72
C ASN A 197 0.57 11.72 -8.21
N LEU A 198 1.57 11.38 -7.39
CA LEU A 198 2.72 10.58 -7.85
C LEU A 198 2.95 9.35 -6.98
N SER A 199 3.15 8.21 -7.63
CA SER A 199 3.78 7.02 -7.07
C SER A 199 5.19 6.96 -7.63
N PHE A 200 6.22 7.18 -6.82
CA PHE A 200 7.60 7.15 -7.30
C PHE A 200 8.02 5.79 -7.88
N ALA A 201 7.34 4.70 -7.48
CA ALA A 201 7.51 3.40 -8.11
C ALA A 201 7.09 3.38 -9.58
N ALA A 202 6.14 4.24 -9.99
CA ALA A 202 5.65 4.35 -11.35
C ALA A 202 6.69 5.00 -12.29
N SER A 203 7.64 5.78 -11.78
CA SER A 203 8.76 6.33 -12.57
C SER A 203 9.68 5.24 -13.14
N LYS A 204 9.59 4.00 -12.64
CA LYS A 204 10.31 2.84 -13.19
C LYS A 204 9.57 2.16 -14.36
N VAL A 205 8.32 2.55 -14.62
CA VAL A 205 7.42 1.90 -15.59
C VAL A 205 7.25 2.75 -16.85
N GLY A 206 7.28 4.07 -16.73
CA GLY A 206 7.20 4.98 -17.87
C GLY A 206 7.62 6.40 -17.48
N PRO A 207 7.43 7.40 -18.36
CA PRO A 207 8.09 8.70 -18.28
C PRO A 207 7.43 9.68 -17.29
N LEU A 208 7.03 9.21 -16.10
CA LEU A 208 6.31 10.01 -15.11
C LEU A 208 7.05 11.29 -14.72
N ALA A 209 8.38 11.22 -14.56
CA ALA A 209 9.20 12.39 -14.21
C ALA A 209 9.16 13.46 -15.31
N ALA A 210 9.25 13.07 -16.58
CA ALA A 210 9.20 14.00 -17.71
C ALA A 210 7.81 14.67 -17.84
N ILE A 211 6.74 13.89 -17.72
CA ILE A 211 5.36 14.42 -17.74
C ILE A 211 5.14 15.39 -16.56
N THR A 212 5.64 15.04 -15.37
CA THR A 212 5.55 15.89 -14.18
C THR A 212 6.31 17.21 -14.38
N GLN A 213 7.53 17.15 -14.91
CA GLN A 213 8.34 18.33 -15.17
C GLN A 213 7.66 19.28 -16.17
N ARG A 214 7.11 18.74 -17.27
CA ARG A 214 6.35 19.54 -18.25
C ARG A 214 5.14 20.21 -17.64
N ALA A 215 4.37 19.49 -16.83
CA ALA A 215 3.23 20.06 -16.15
C ALA A 215 3.64 21.20 -15.21
N TYR A 216 4.74 21.02 -14.46
CA TYR A 216 5.28 22.05 -13.58
C TYR A 216 5.77 23.29 -14.34
N GLU A 217 6.41 23.11 -15.50
CA GLU A 217 6.83 24.21 -16.37
C GLU A 217 5.65 24.93 -17.04
N ARG A 218 4.57 24.19 -17.36
CA ARG A 218 3.42 24.70 -18.11
C ARG A 218 2.39 25.43 -17.26
N PHE A 219 2.12 24.94 -16.04
CA PHE A 219 1.02 25.42 -15.21
C PHE A 219 1.55 26.10 -13.94
N PRO A 220 1.55 27.44 -13.87
CA PRO A 220 1.95 28.19 -12.68
C PRO A 220 1.17 27.78 -11.43
N ASP A 221 -0.11 27.44 -11.54
CA ASP A 221 -0.95 27.03 -10.41
C ASP A 221 -1.02 25.50 -10.22
N LEU A 222 0.04 24.78 -10.60
CA LEU A 222 0.15 23.36 -10.35
C LEU A 222 0.36 23.06 -8.85
N THR A 223 -0.36 22.07 -8.33
CA THR A 223 -0.18 21.55 -6.96
C THR A 223 -0.01 20.03 -6.95
N TYR A 224 1.01 19.54 -6.26
CA TYR A 224 1.24 18.13 -6.02
C TYR A 224 0.60 17.68 -4.69
N PHE A 225 -0.45 16.87 -4.80
CA PHE A 225 -1.05 16.18 -3.65
C PHE A 225 -0.34 14.85 -3.40
N ALA A 226 0.66 14.91 -2.54
CA ALA A 226 1.40 13.77 -2.04
C ALA A 226 0.58 13.00 -0.99
N GLN A 227 0.92 11.73 -0.77
CA GLN A 227 0.00 10.83 -0.05
C GLN A 227 0.67 9.95 0.99
N ASN A 228 1.99 9.78 1.01
CA ASN A 228 2.62 8.84 1.93
C ASN A 228 3.16 9.54 3.18
N THR A 229 3.35 8.77 4.24
CA THR A 229 3.98 9.27 5.48
C THR A 229 5.36 9.88 5.25
N PRO A 230 6.27 9.33 4.41
CA PRO A 230 7.53 10.01 4.09
C PRO A 230 7.35 11.39 3.42
N ASP A 231 6.27 11.58 2.66
CA ASP A 231 5.96 12.88 2.06
C ASP A 231 5.53 13.86 3.16
N ALA A 232 4.68 13.41 4.09
CA ALA A 232 4.26 14.20 5.26
C ALA A 232 5.45 14.57 6.14
N GLU A 233 6.35 13.61 6.38
CA GLU A 233 7.59 13.83 7.12
C GLU A 233 8.49 14.84 6.43
N LEU A 234 8.67 14.75 5.11
CA LEU A 234 9.46 15.74 4.37
C LEU A 234 8.90 17.16 4.50
N LEU A 235 7.58 17.30 4.35
CA LEU A 235 6.92 18.61 4.51
C LEU A 235 7.01 19.14 5.94
N PHE A 236 6.85 18.26 6.92
CA PHE A 236 6.79 18.62 8.33
C PHE A 236 8.17 18.87 8.96
N TRP A 237 9.17 18.04 8.66
CA TRP A 237 10.52 18.11 9.25
C TRP A 237 11.53 18.85 8.36
N GLY A 238 11.33 18.77 7.05
CA GLY A 238 12.32 19.16 6.07
C GLY A 238 13.52 18.23 5.95
N ASP A 239 14.50 18.67 5.15
CA ASP A 239 15.77 18.00 4.92
C ASP A 239 16.89 19.04 4.71
N THR A 240 18.11 18.57 4.41
CA THR A 240 19.29 19.41 4.17
C THR A 240 19.64 19.57 2.68
N SER A 241 18.77 19.13 1.76
CA SER A 241 19.05 19.09 0.32
C SER A 241 19.32 20.47 -0.28
N ILE A 242 18.63 21.50 0.21
CA ILE A 242 18.86 22.90 -0.20
C ILE A 242 20.28 23.34 0.15
N ALA A 243 20.72 23.09 1.39
CA ALA A 243 22.06 23.44 1.86
C ALA A 243 23.16 22.64 1.14
N ALA A 244 22.83 21.40 0.75
CA ALA A 244 23.71 20.55 -0.05
C ALA A 244 23.75 20.93 -1.55
N ASN A 245 22.97 21.93 -1.98
CA ASN A 245 22.82 22.32 -3.38
C ASN A 245 22.42 21.12 -4.28
N ALA A 246 21.52 20.27 -3.78
CA ALA A 246 20.99 19.15 -4.53
C ALA A 246 20.07 19.64 -5.68
N SER A 247 19.92 18.81 -6.72
CA SER A 247 19.03 19.07 -7.85
C SER A 247 18.25 17.79 -8.19
N PRO A 248 17.25 17.42 -7.37
CA PRO A 248 16.47 16.20 -7.56
C PRO A 248 15.54 16.32 -8.77
N THR A 249 15.33 15.22 -9.50
CA THR A 249 14.42 15.15 -10.66
C THR A 249 12.97 14.85 -10.29
N LEU A 250 12.72 14.47 -9.04
CA LEU A 250 11.40 14.18 -8.49
C LEU A 250 11.26 14.91 -7.14
N PRO A 251 10.04 15.26 -6.70
CA PRO A 251 9.78 15.97 -5.45
C PRO A 251 9.93 15.06 -4.22
N LEU A 252 11.15 14.54 -4.02
CA LEU A 252 11.57 13.68 -2.91
C LEU A 252 12.43 14.40 -1.87
N GLU A 253 12.90 15.59 -2.22
CA GLU A 253 13.81 16.40 -1.42
C GLU A 253 13.43 17.88 -1.56
N ARG A 254 13.61 18.68 -0.51
CA ARG A 254 13.21 20.11 -0.49
C ARG A 254 13.82 20.95 -1.60
N ALA A 255 14.96 20.55 -2.15
CA ALA A 255 15.61 21.25 -3.24
C ALA A 255 14.84 21.21 -4.56
N HIS A 256 13.84 20.32 -4.71
CA HIS A 256 12.98 20.26 -5.89
C HIS A 256 12.10 21.52 -6.04
N GLY A 257 11.88 21.99 -7.27
CA GLY A 257 11.09 23.20 -7.57
C GLY A 257 9.71 23.23 -6.91
N LEU A 258 8.92 22.16 -7.06
CA LEU A 258 7.61 22.01 -6.39
C LEU A 258 7.64 22.22 -4.87
N LEU A 259 8.73 21.85 -4.20
CA LEU A 259 8.86 22.04 -2.75
C LEU A 259 9.37 23.44 -2.42
N ARG A 260 10.32 23.97 -3.20
CA ARG A 260 10.83 25.35 -3.03
C ARG A 260 9.75 26.40 -3.21
N GLU A 261 8.79 26.16 -4.09
CA GLU A 261 7.67 27.06 -4.38
C GLU A 261 6.42 26.77 -3.53
N ASN A 262 6.54 25.91 -2.50
CA ASN A 262 5.43 25.48 -1.66
C ASN A 262 4.20 25.00 -2.48
N LYS A 263 4.43 24.18 -3.51
CA LYS A 263 3.40 23.58 -4.38
C LYS A 263 3.08 22.13 -4.03
N MET A 264 3.50 21.63 -2.87
CA MET A 264 3.26 20.26 -2.43
C MET A 264 2.39 20.25 -1.17
N ARG A 265 1.42 19.34 -1.12
CA ARG A 265 0.48 19.18 -0.01
C ARG A 265 0.36 17.71 0.38
N VAL A 266 0.21 17.42 1.67
CA VAL A 266 -0.19 16.08 2.14
C VAL A 266 -1.50 16.17 2.93
N PRO A 267 -2.62 15.70 2.37
CA PRO A 267 -3.90 15.70 3.06
C PRO A 267 -3.90 14.74 4.26
N LEU A 268 -4.46 15.20 5.37
CA LEU A 268 -4.63 14.39 6.59
C LEU A 268 -6.08 13.90 6.79
N ASP A 269 -7.00 14.44 5.99
CA ASP A 269 -8.41 14.10 6.03
C ASP A 269 -9.02 14.11 4.62
N PRO A 270 -9.87 13.12 4.25
CA PRO A 270 -10.50 13.07 2.93
C PRO A 270 -11.36 14.31 2.61
N TYR A 271 -12.05 14.89 3.59
CA TYR A 271 -12.93 16.03 3.35
C TYR A 271 -12.14 17.31 3.08
N THR A 272 -11.06 17.56 3.85
CA THR A 272 -10.09 18.62 3.52
C THR A 272 -9.53 18.40 2.12
N TRP A 273 -9.14 17.17 1.80
CA TRP A 273 -8.56 16.86 0.49
C TRP A 273 -9.51 17.14 -0.67
N MET A 274 -10.75 16.68 -0.58
CA MET A 274 -11.78 16.91 -1.61
C MET A 274 -12.14 18.39 -1.71
N ARG A 275 -12.21 19.11 -0.58
CA ARG A 275 -12.44 20.56 -0.57
C ARG A 275 -11.31 21.28 -1.33
N ASP A 276 -10.05 20.97 -1.02
CA ASP A 276 -8.90 21.57 -1.70
C ASP A 276 -8.93 21.25 -3.21
N LEU A 277 -9.23 20.00 -3.57
CA LEU A 277 -9.29 19.55 -4.95
C LEU A 277 -10.45 20.15 -5.75
N SER A 278 -11.59 20.48 -5.13
CA SER A 278 -12.75 21.05 -5.83
C SER A 278 -12.48 22.38 -6.56
N GLY A 279 -11.38 23.06 -6.22
CA GLY A 279 -10.91 24.24 -6.95
C GLY A 279 -10.17 23.91 -8.25
N PHE A 280 -9.66 22.70 -8.43
CA PHE A 280 -8.82 22.37 -9.57
C PHE A 280 -9.65 22.06 -10.81
N ASP A 281 -9.10 22.41 -11.97
CA ASP A 281 -9.71 22.19 -13.28
C ASP A 281 -9.44 20.78 -13.80
N PHE A 282 -8.32 20.19 -13.37
CA PHE A 282 -7.93 18.84 -13.75
C PHE A 282 -7.00 18.23 -12.72
N SER A 283 -7.14 16.93 -12.49
CA SER A 283 -6.18 16.11 -11.75
C SER A 283 -5.63 15.00 -12.63
N PHE A 284 -4.33 14.73 -12.60
CA PHE A 284 -3.81 13.50 -13.19
C PHE A 284 -2.68 12.90 -12.38
N GLY A 285 -2.47 11.59 -12.53
CA GLY A 285 -1.34 10.97 -11.87
C GLY A 285 -1.45 9.47 -11.67
N SER A 286 -0.45 8.91 -11.02
CA SER A 286 -0.26 7.46 -10.87
C SER A 286 -0.85 6.89 -9.57
N ARG A 287 -1.43 7.72 -8.71
CA ARG A 287 -2.13 7.30 -7.49
C ARG A 287 -3.63 7.28 -7.74
N ILE A 288 -4.20 6.09 -7.81
CA ILE A 288 -5.65 5.92 -8.03
C ILE A 288 -6.50 6.74 -7.04
N HIS A 289 -6.18 6.69 -5.75
CA HIS A 289 -6.95 7.43 -4.74
C HIS A 289 -6.76 8.96 -4.82
N GLY A 290 -5.65 9.45 -5.40
CA GLY A 290 -5.52 10.88 -5.67
C GLY A 290 -6.48 11.35 -6.75
N ASN A 291 -6.64 10.56 -7.80
CA ASN A 291 -7.62 10.86 -8.85
C ASN A 291 -9.06 10.59 -8.38
N ILE A 292 -9.31 9.55 -7.57
CA ILE A 292 -10.64 9.32 -6.97
C ILE A 292 -11.05 10.48 -6.07
N ALA A 293 -10.15 11.04 -5.24
CA ALA A 293 -10.45 12.23 -4.46
C ALA A 293 -10.89 13.40 -5.36
N ALA A 294 -10.20 13.61 -6.48
CA ALA A 294 -10.54 14.65 -7.44
C ALA A 294 -11.93 14.41 -8.06
N LEU A 295 -12.20 13.19 -8.53
CA LEU A 295 -13.50 12.84 -9.11
C LEU A 295 -14.65 13.00 -8.10
N LEU A 296 -14.43 12.59 -6.84
CA LEU A 296 -15.42 12.75 -5.77
C LEU A 296 -15.65 14.22 -5.36
N SER A 297 -14.70 15.10 -5.69
CA SER A 297 -14.82 16.56 -5.49
C SER A 297 -15.39 17.31 -6.70
N GLY A 298 -15.73 16.61 -7.80
CA GLY A 298 -16.21 17.24 -9.03
C GLY A 298 -15.11 17.71 -9.98
N THR A 299 -13.85 17.35 -9.73
CA THR A 299 -12.71 17.70 -10.58
C THR A 299 -12.44 16.57 -11.58
N PRO A 300 -12.46 16.85 -12.90
CA PRO A 300 -12.06 15.90 -13.93
C PRO A 300 -10.69 15.28 -13.64
N ALA A 301 -10.53 13.97 -13.87
CA ALA A 301 -9.25 13.31 -13.63
C ALA A 301 -8.86 12.21 -14.62
N MET A 302 -7.55 12.02 -14.81
CA MET A 302 -6.95 10.95 -15.62
C MET A 302 -5.97 10.11 -14.80
N VAL A 303 -6.18 8.79 -14.78
CA VAL A 303 -5.29 7.86 -14.06
C VAL A 303 -4.17 7.36 -14.97
N LEU A 304 -2.93 7.49 -14.51
CA LEU A 304 -1.74 6.94 -15.15
C LEU A 304 -1.40 5.57 -14.55
N CYS A 305 -1.96 4.51 -15.15
CA CYS A 305 -1.86 3.14 -14.65
C CYS A 305 -0.45 2.57 -14.83
N HIS A 306 0.16 2.15 -13.73
CA HIS A 306 1.51 1.56 -13.70
C HIS A 306 1.54 0.13 -13.14
N ASP A 307 0.43 -0.34 -12.58
CA ASP A 307 0.28 -1.68 -12.02
C ASP A 307 -1.16 -2.19 -12.18
N SER A 308 -1.40 -3.46 -11.85
CA SER A 308 -2.74 -4.06 -11.96
C SER A 308 -3.79 -3.38 -11.09
N ARG A 309 -3.40 -2.91 -9.90
CA ARG A 309 -4.32 -2.36 -8.90
C ARG A 309 -4.98 -1.09 -9.40
N THR A 310 -4.18 -0.22 -10.02
CA THR A 310 -4.68 1.02 -10.63
C THR A 310 -5.55 0.70 -11.84
N LEU A 311 -5.10 -0.20 -12.71
CA LEU A 311 -5.81 -0.59 -13.93
C LEU A 311 -7.15 -1.29 -13.66
N GLU A 312 -7.18 -2.20 -12.70
CA GLU A 312 -8.37 -2.97 -12.31
C GLU A 312 -9.51 -2.05 -11.89
N LEU A 313 -9.24 -1.12 -10.96
CA LEU A 313 -10.24 -0.14 -10.52
C LEU A 313 -10.70 0.77 -11.65
N CYS A 314 -9.78 1.21 -12.52
CA CYS A 314 -10.16 2.05 -13.64
C CYS A 314 -11.08 1.33 -14.61
N ARG A 315 -10.85 0.03 -14.85
CA ARG A 315 -11.71 -0.78 -15.71
C ARG A 315 -13.06 -1.05 -15.09
N TYR A 316 -13.11 -1.42 -13.81
CA TYR A 316 -14.38 -1.72 -13.14
C TYR A 316 -15.31 -0.50 -13.08
N PHE A 317 -14.77 0.67 -12.75
CA PHE A 317 -15.54 1.91 -12.65
C PHE A 317 -15.61 2.72 -13.95
N ASP A 318 -14.98 2.27 -15.04
CA ASP A 318 -14.81 3.06 -16.27
C ASP A 318 -14.17 4.45 -16.04
N ILE A 319 -13.24 4.54 -15.08
CA ILE A 319 -12.47 5.78 -14.85
C ILE A 319 -11.51 5.99 -16.03
N PRO A 320 -11.42 7.22 -16.59
CA PRO A 320 -10.44 7.55 -17.61
C PRO A 320 -9.01 7.20 -17.19
N HIS A 321 -8.34 6.42 -18.03
CA HIS A 321 -6.99 5.96 -17.74
C HIS A 321 -6.14 5.77 -18.99
N GLN A 322 -4.83 5.90 -18.80
CA GLN A 322 -3.80 5.55 -19.77
C GLN A 322 -2.76 4.69 -19.07
N LYS A 323 -2.20 3.69 -19.78
CA LYS A 323 -1.09 2.91 -19.25
C LYS A 323 0.17 3.75 -19.36
N LEU A 324 0.83 4.00 -18.23
CA LEU A 324 1.99 4.89 -18.15
C LEU A 324 3.15 4.44 -19.07
N LYS A 325 3.31 3.13 -19.24
CA LYS A 325 4.34 2.55 -20.13
C LYS A 325 4.12 2.84 -21.63
N ASP A 326 2.88 3.17 -22.00
CA ASP A 326 2.48 3.39 -23.40
C ASP A 326 2.44 4.89 -23.74
N LEU A 327 2.72 5.76 -22.76
CA LEU A 327 2.77 7.21 -22.94
C LEU A 327 4.17 7.68 -23.35
N PRO A 328 4.27 8.61 -24.31
CA PRO A 328 5.55 9.20 -24.68
C PRO A 328 6.01 10.23 -23.63
N ALA A 329 7.31 10.51 -23.56
CA ALA A 329 7.88 11.41 -22.56
C ALA A 329 7.53 12.90 -22.78
N ASP A 330 7.01 13.23 -23.96
CA ASP A 330 6.48 14.53 -24.36
C ASP A 330 4.96 14.62 -24.25
N THR A 331 4.29 13.70 -23.54
CA THR A 331 2.86 13.79 -23.26
C THR A 331 2.52 15.10 -22.55
N GLU A 332 1.66 15.90 -23.17
CA GLU A 332 1.14 17.14 -22.60
C GLU A 332 -0.09 16.88 -21.71
N PRO A 333 -0.20 17.47 -20.51
CA PRO A 333 -1.36 17.29 -19.64
C PRO A 333 -2.69 17.71 -20.28
N ALA A 334 -2.68 18.70 -21.18
CA ALA A 334 -3.85 19.10 -21.96
C ALA A 334 -4.38 17.96 -22.83
N GLU A 335 -3.50 17.11 -23.40
CA GLU A 335 -3.96 15.94 -24.16
C GLU A 335 -4.62 14.89 -23.27
N LEU A 336 -4.09 14.70 -22.05
CA LEU A 336 -4.69 13.77 -21.08
C LEU A 336 -6.09 14.24 -20.69
N TYR A 337 -6.24 15.54 -20.46
CA TYR A 337 -7.53 16.16 -20.20
C TYR A 337 -8.48 16.01 -21.39
N GLU A 338 -8.00 16.21 -22.62
CA GLU A 338 -8.84 16.06 -23.80
C GLU A 338 -9.33 14.63 -24.00
N LYS A 339 -8.48 13.63 -23.74
CA LYS A 339 -8.80 12.21 -23.84
C LYS A 339 -9.66 11.67 -22.69
N ALA A 340 -9.91 12.45 -21.64
CA ALA A 340 -10.71 11.99 -20.50
C ALA A 340 -12.21 12.02 -20.84
N ASP A 341 -12.82 10.84 -20.95
CA ASP A 341 -14.26 10.67 -21.16
C ASP A 341 -14.91 10.01 -19.94
N PHE A 342 -15.77 10.76 -19.25
CA PHE A 342 -16.44 10.33 -18.02
C PHE A 342 -17.82 9.70 -18.27
N SER A 343 -18.28 9.62 -19.52
CA SER A 343 -19.64 9.17 -19.84
C SER A 343 -19.92 7.77 -19.33
N ALA A 344 -18.99 6.83 -19.50
CA ALA A 344 -19.14 5.45 -19.02
C ALA A 344 -19.09 5.34 -17.48
N LEU A 345 -18.24 6.16 -16.84
CA LEU A 345 -18.19 6.27 -15.38
C LEU A 345 -19.54 6.68 -14.82
N HIS A 346 -20.14 7.76 -15.35
CA HIS A 346 -21.43 8.28 -14.92
C HIS A 346 -22.57 7.29 -15.23
N ASN A 347 -22.67 6.82 -16.48
CA ASN A 347 -23.78 5.96 -16.92
C ASN A 347 -23.84 4.63 -16.16
N GLY A 348 -22.68 4.07 -15.77
CA GLY A 348 -22.62 2.82 -15.02
C GLY A 348 -22.62 2.98 -13.50
N HIS A 349 -22.58 4.22 -12.96
CA HIS A 349 -22.40 4.43 -11.52
C HIS A 349 -23.52 3.83 -10.67
N LYS A 350 -24.77 4.11 -11.03
CA LYS A 350 -25.94 3.57 -10.32
C LYS A 350 -25.92 2.03 -10.26
N GLU A 351 -25.60 1.40 -11.38
CA GLU A 351 -25.57 -0.06 -11.48
C GLU A 351 -24.50 -0.67 -10.56
N ARG A 352 -23.31 -0.06 -10.51
CA ARG A 352 -22.24 -0.46 -9.57
C ARG A 352 -22.61 -0.20 -8.12
N PHE A 353 -23.32 0.90 -7.84
CA PHE A 353 -23.84 1.20 -6.52
C PHE A 353 -24.85 0.12 -6.07
N ASP A 354 -25.79 -0.24 -6.94
CA ASP A 354 -26.80 -1.27 -6.65
C ASP A 354 -26.12 -2.65 -6.37
N ARG A 355 -25.06 -3.00 -7.12
CA ARG A 355 -24.23 -4.19 -6.84
C ARG A 355 -23.55 -4.12 -5.46
N PHE A 356 -23.02 -2.95 -5.09
CA PHE A 356 -22.41 -2.75 -3.78
C PHE A 356 -23.43 -2.89 -2.64
N ILE A 357 -24.63 -2.30 -2.78
CA ILE A 357 -25.71 -2.46 -1.80
C ILE A 357 -26.14 -3.92 -1.68
N ALA A 358 -26.32 -4.63 -2.79
CA ALA A 358 -26.66 -6.05 -2.77
C ALA A 358 -25.58 -6.91 -2.07
N PHE A 359 -24.30 -6.55 -2.20
CA PHE A 359 -23.21 -7.18 -1.44
C PHE A 359 -23.32 -6.91 0.07
N MET A 360 -23.67 -5.68 0.46
CA MET A 360 -23.86 -5.31 1.88
C MET A 360 -25.03 -6.09 2.48
N ASP A 361 -26.18 -6.14 1.79
CA ASP A 361 -27.38 -6.84 2.23
C ASP A 361 -27.13 -8.35 2.36
N ARG A 362 -26.46 -8.96 1.38
CA ARG A 362 -26.07 -10.39 1.43
C ARG A 362 -25.22 -10.72 2.64
N ASN A 363 -24.40 -9.77 3.09
CA ASN A 363 -23.54 -9.93 4.27
C ASN A 363 -24.18 -9.39 5.56
N GLY A 364 -25.46 -9.00 5.54
CA GLY A 364 -26.23 -8.57 6.70
C GLY A 364 -25.80 -7.21 7.28
N LEU A 365 -25.18 -6.36 6.46
CA LEU A 365 -24.73 -5.03 6.86
C LEU A 365 -25.80 -3.99 6.53
N GLU A 366 -26.44 -3.47 7.58
CA GLU A 366 -27.27 -2.26 7.48
C GLU A 366 -26.40 -1.08 7.04
N ASN A 367 -26.98 -0.21 6.21
CA ASN A 367 -26.28 0.91 5.60
C ASN A 367 -27.18 2.14 5.50
N THR A 368 -26.57 3.31 5.47
CA THR A 368 -27.28 4.59 5.52
C THR A 368 -28.18 4.86 4.31
N PHE A 369 -27.86 4.29 3.14
CA PHE A 369 -28.62 4.56 1.90
C PHE A 369 -29.92 3.77 1.81
N SER A 370 -29.94 2.52 2.30
CA SER A 370 -31.14 1.66 2.27
C SER A 370 -31.87 1.60 3.61
N HIS A 371 -31.18 1.93 4.72
CA HIS A 371 -31.67 1.72 6.09
C HIS A 371 -31.52 2.98 6.97
N GLY A 372 -31.22 4.13 6.40
CA GLY A 372 -30.98 5.37 7.12
C GLY A 372 -31.35 6.61 6.32
N ASP A 373 -30.64 7.70 6.58
CA ASP A 373 -30.91 9.03 6.07
C ASP A 373 -30.07 9.42 4.84
N GLY A 374 -29.47 8.45 4.15
CA GLY A 374 -28.56 8.68 3.04
C GLY A 374 -27.20 9.28 3.46
N GLY A 375 -26.87 9.26 4.75
CA GLY A 375 -25.64 9.79 5.32
C GLY A 375 -25.75 11.23 5.81
N ALA A 376 -26.96 11.78 5.92
CA ALA A 376 -27.18 13.17 6.30
C ALA A 376 -26.67 13.50 7.71
N VAL A 377 -26.81 12.59 8.68
CA VAL A 377 -26.25 12.71 10.03
C VAL A 377 -24.72 12.76 9.96
N PHE A 378 -24.10 11.88 9.18
CA PHE A 378 -22.65 11.87 8.98
C PHE A 378 -22.16 13.21 8.42
N GLU A 379 -22.81 13.71 7.36
CA GLU A 379 -22.47 15.00 6.74
C GLU A 379 -22.64 16.16 7.71
N LYS A 380 -23.71 16.16 8.52
CA LYS A 380 -23.94 17.17 9.55
C LYS A 380 -22.85 17.17 10.62
N GLU A 381 -22.44 15.99 11.08
CA GLU A 381 -21.36 15.85 12.06
C GLU A 381 -20.03 16.30 11.47
N MET A 382 -19.70 15.90 10.24
CA MET A 382 -18.48 16.34 9.55
C MET A 382 -18.44 17.86 9.36
N ALA A 383 -19.57 18.48 8.98
CA ALA A 383 -19.67 19.93 8.78
C ALA A 383 -19.50 20.75 10.08
N ALA A 384 -19.67 20.12 11.25
CA ALA A 384 -19.46 20.76 12.55
C ALA A 384 -17.99 20.71 13.02
N LEU A 385 -17.11 20.01 12.30
CA LEU A 385 -15.70 19.85 12.67
C LEU A 385 -14.82 20.92 12.02
N GLU A 386 -13.84 21.40 12.79
CA GLU A 386 -12.71 22.17 12.27
C GLU A 386 -11.60 21.22 11.83
N LEU A 387 -11.65 20.77 10.58
CA LEU A 387 -10.65 19.85 10.02
C LEU A 387 -9.32 20.58 9.74
N PRO A 388 -8.16 19.96 10.03
CA PRO A 388 -6.87 20.57 9.76
C PRO A 388 -6.67 20.76 8.26
N PRO A 389 -5.90 21.78 7.85
CA PRO A 389 -5.46 21.90 6.47
C PRO A 389 -4.52 20.74 6.11
N SER A 390 -4.32 20.53 4.80
CA SER A 390 -3.26 19.66 4.30
C SER A 390 -1.90 20.16 4.81
N ILE A 391 -0.96 19.26 5.12
CA ILE A 391 0.41 19.65 5.51
C ILE A 391 1.07 20.35 4.33
N GLU A 392 1.69 21.50 4.59
CA GLU A 392 2.46 22.29 3.63
C GLU A 392 3.96 22.22 3.92
N VAL A 393 4.78 22.77 3.01
CA VAL A 393 6.23 22.84 3.21
C VAL A 393 6.53 23.75 4.41
N TRP A 394 7.16 23.19 5.45
CA TRP A 394 7.60 23.98 6.58
C TRP A 394 8.65 25.02 6.16
N ASP A 395 8.35 26.30 6.34
CA ASP A 395 9.16 27.44 5.94
C ASP A 395 10.32 27.76 6.89
N GLY A 396 10.42 27.06 8.03
CA GLY A 396 11.40 27.31 9.08
C GLY A 396 10.88 28.17 10.23
N GLY A 397 9.67 28.72 10.10
CA GLY A 397 9.00 29.53 11.13
C GLY A 397 8.45 28.70 12.28
N ASP A 398 7.98 29.40 13.32
CA ASP A 398 7.26 28.77 14.43
C ASP A 398 5.79 28.55 14.04
N ASP A 399 5.45 27.30 13.79
CA ASP A 399 4.10 26.80 13.50
C ASP A 399 3.45 26.17 14.75
N GLY A 400 4.04 26.36 15.94
CA GLY A 400 3.61 25.73 17.19
C GLY A 400 4.11 24.31 17.38
N ALA A 401 4.69 23.67 16.35
CA ALA A 401 5.15 22.29 16.41
C ALA A 401 6.65 22.15 16.72
N LEU A 402 7.40 23.24 16.90
CA LEU A 402 8.84 23.22 17.22
C LEU A 402 9.15 22.39 18.49
N GLY A 403 8.33 22.51 19.53
CA GLY A 403 8.49 21.73 20.77
C GLY A 403 8.38 20.23 20.53
N TYR A 404 7.35 19.81 19.79
CA TYR A 404 7.20 18.41 19.34
C TYR A 404 8.40 17.98 18.50
N ARG A 405 8.87 18.84 17.58
CA ARG A 405 9.99 18.52 16.71
C ARG A 405 11.27 18.21 17.50
N VAL A 406 11.61 19.10 18.43
CA VAL A 406 12.80 18.95 19.29
C VAL A 406 12.68 17.72 20.19
N ALA A 407 11.52 17.51 20.81
CA ALA A 407 11.28 16.32 21.65
C ALA A 407 11.47 15.03 20.86
N ARG A 408 10.88 14.96 19.66
CA ARG A 408 10.98 13.78 18.78
C ARG A 408 12.41 13.52 18.32
N LEU A 409 13.14 14.56 17.94
CA LEU A 409 14.55 14.43 17.57
C LEU A 409 15.37 13.86 18.74
N ARG A 410 15.16 14.34 19.97
CA ARG A 410 15.82 13.80 21.17
C ARG A 410 15.52 12.33 21.40
N GLU A 411 14.25 11.93 21.26
CA GLU A 411 13.84 10.52 21.36
C GLU A 411 14.52 9.65 20.30
N GLN A 412 14.52 10.09 19.04
CA GLN A 412 15.13 9.35 17.94
C GLN A 412 16.65 9.20 18.10
N ILE A 413 17.34 10.25 18.57
CA ILE A 413 18.77 10.18 18.90
C ILE A 413 19.00 9.15 20.01
N ALA A 414 18.22 9.18 21.08
CA ALA A 414 18.35 8.23 22.19
C ALA A 414 18.10 6.77 21.73
N GLN A 415 17.03 6.54 20.95
CA GLN A 415 16.70 5.23 20.40
C GLN A 415 17.78 4.72 19.43
N THR A 416 18.31 5.59 18.58
CA THR A 416 19.37 5.25 17.62
C THR A 416 20.67 4.92 18.35
N GLY A 417 21.02 5.70 19.39
CA GLY A 417 22.15 5.40 20.26
C GLY A 417 22.02 4.03 20.94
N GLN A 418 20.81 3.66 21.40
CA GLN A 418 20.58 2.34 21.97
C GLN A 418 20.69 1.22 20.92
N LYS A 419 20.07 1.39 19.74
CA LYS A 419 20.19 0.43 18.63
C LYS A 419 21.65 0.22 18.21
N HIS A 420 22.44 1.28 18.19
CA HIS A 420 23.88 1.22 17.90
C HIS A 420 24.61 0.35 18.94
N LYS A 421 24.41 0.61 20.24
CA LYS A 421 24.99 -0.21 21.31
C LYS A 421 24.59 -1.69 21.20
N ASP A 422 23.33 -1.97 20.90
CA ASP A 422 22.83 -3.34 20.72
C ASP A 422 23.42 -4.02 19.48
N ALA A 423 23.65 -3.26 18.40
CA ALA A 423 24.27 -3.74 17.18
C ALA A 423 25.76 -4.04 17.40
N GLU A 424 26.49 -3.15 18.08
CA GLU A 424 27.89 -3.37 18.47
C GLU A 424 28.02 -4.60 19.38
N GLY A 425 27.13 -4.75 20.37
CA GLY A 425 27.11 -5.93 21.24
C GLY A 425 26.86 -7.23 20.45
N ARG A 426 25.98 -7.19 19.44
CA ARG A 426 25.75 -8.32 18.53
C ARG A 426 26.97 -8.61 17.65
N ALA A 427 27.59 -7.58 17.09
CA ALA A 427 28.80 -7.71 16.27
C ALA A 427 29.93 -8.38 17.07
N ARG A 428 30.20 -7.90 18.30
CA ARG A 428 31.20 -8.51 19.20
C ARG A 428 30.90 -9.98 19.51
N ARG A 429 29.64 -10.35 19.73
CA ARG A 429 29.24 -11.76 19.96
C ARG A 429 29.45 -12.62 18.71
N LEU A 430 29.11 -12.11 17.53
CA LEU A 430 29.33 -12.81 16.27
C LEU A 430 30.82 -12.99 15.96
N GLU A 431 31.64 -11.96 16.21
CA GLU A 431 33.09 -12.05 16.08
C GLU A 431 33.69 -13.10 17.02
N ALA A 432 33.26 -13.13 18.28
CA ALA A 432 33.70 -14.16 19.23
C ALA A 432 33.32 -15.57 18.77
N LYS A 433 32.07 -15.76 18.30
CA LYS A 433 31.59 -17.04 17.78
C LYS A 433 32.32 -17.47 16.50
N ASN A 434 32.63 -16.53 15.61
CA ASN A 434 33.42 -16.81 14.41
C ASN A 434 34.83 -17.28 14.78
N LYS A 435 35.50 -16.61 15.73
CA LYS A 435 36.81 -17.06 16.23
C LYS A 435 36.76 -18.47 16.84
N GLU A 436 35.70 -18.78 17.59
CA GLU A 436 35.48 -20.13 18.13
C GLU A 436 35.30 -21.16 17.02
N LEU A 437 34.44 -20.88 16.03
CA LEU A 437 34.20 -21.78 14.89
C LEU A 437 35.45 -21.98 14.03
N GLU A 438 36.22 -20.93 13.76
CA GLU A 438 37.52 -21.04 13.10
C GLU A 438 38.49 -21.92 13.90
N GLY A 439 38.48 -21.82 15.24
CA GLY A 439 39.21 -22.71 16.13
C GLY A 439 38.80 -24.17 15.94
N ARG A 440 37.49 -24.46 15.97
CA ARG A 440 36.94 -25.81 15.78
C ARG A 440 37.24 -26.37 14.39
N VAL A 441 37.16 -25.55 13.35
CA VAL A 441 37.54 -25.93 11.98
C VAL A 441 39.02 -26.31 11.93
N ARG A 442 39.92 -25.49 12.49
CA ARG A 442 41.36 -25.82 12.57
C ARG A 442 41.64 -27.11 13.33
N GLU A 443 40.91 -27.38 14.41
CA GLU A 443 41.03 -28.62 15.17
C GLU A 443 40.57 -29.84 14.37
N LEU A 444 39.41 -29.74 13.71
CA LEU A 444 38.91 -30.78 12.80
C LEU A 444 39.89 -31.05 11.65
N GLU A 445 40.48 -30.01 11.05
CA GLU A 445 41.51 -30.15 10.00
C GLU A 445 42.76 -30.86 10.51
N LYS A 446 43.21 -30.56 11.75
CA LYS A 446 44.33 -31.27 12.38
C LYS A 446 44.00 -32.74 12.64
N HIS A 447 42.83 -33.05 13.16
CA HIS A 447 42.39 -34.44 13.35
C HIS A 447 42.26 -35.20 12.03
N LEU A 448 41.73 -34.56 10.98
CA LEU A 448 41.63 -35.16 9.64
C LEU A 448 43.01 -35.45 9.05
N ASN A 449 43.98 -34.55 9.26
CA ASN A 449 45.37 -34.73 8.80
C ASN A 449 46.19 -35.70 9.67
N GLY A 450 45.83 -35.88 10.95
CA GLY A 450 46.45 -36.85 11.88
C GLY A 450 45.82 -38.24 11.86
N SER A 451 44.68 -38.42 11.19
CA SER A 451 43.95 -39.70 11.13
C SER A 451 44.71 -40.81 10.39
N PRO A 452 44.65 -42.08 10.85
CA PRO A 452 45.31 -43.22 10.20
C PRO A 452 44.92 -43.43 8.73
N LEU A 453 43.79 -42.87 8.29
CA LEU A 453 43.28 -42.96 6.92
C LEU A 453 44.28 -42.45 5.86
N LYS A 454 45.07 -41.39 6.14
CA LYS A 454 46.14 -40.94 5.22
C LYS A 454 47.38 -41.86 5.27
N ARG A 455 47.74 -42.40 6.44
CA ARG A 455 48.86 -43.37 6.57
C ARG A 455 48.58 -44.66 5.79
N VAL A 456 47.31 -45.11 5.73
CA VAL A 456 46.91 -46.28 4.93
C VAL A 456 47.00 -46.01 3.42
N THR A 457 46.72 -44.79 2.95
CA THR A 457 46.90 -44.44 1.53
C THR A 457 48.37 -44.34 1.10
N GLY A 458 49.27 -43.90 2.00
CA GLY A 458 50.72 -43.91 1.77
C GLY A 458 51.29 -45.33 1.68
N ALA A 459 50.87 -46.22 2.58
CA ALA A 459 51.29 -47.62 2.60
C ALA A 459 50.78 -48.42 1.37
N LYS A 460 49.55 -48.17 0.91
CA LYS A 460 48.99 -48.81 -0.31
C LYS A 460 49.69 -48.38 -1.60
N LYS A 461 50.12 -47.12 -1.74
CA LYS A 461 50.92 -46.66 -2.88
C LYS A 461 52.31 -47.31 -2.93
N GLY A 462 52.98 -47.46 -1.79
CA GLY A 462 54.29 -48.14 -1.71
C GLY A 462 54.26 -49.63 -2.09
N LEU A 463 53.16 -50.33 -1.75
CA LEU A 463 52.98 -51.74 -2.07
C LEU A 463 52.69 -51.97 -3.57
N MET A 464 51.90 -51.10 -4.21
CA MET A 464 51.61 -51.18 -5.66
C MET A 464 52.83 -50.86 -6.54
N VAL A 465 53.74 -49.99 -6.11
CA VAL A 465 54.97 -49.67 -6.86
C VAL A 465 55.99 -50.83 -6.79
N ARG A 466 56.05 -51.57 -5.68
CA ARG A 466 56.95 -52.74 -5.53
C ARG A 466 56.46 -54.01 -6.22
N LEU A 467 55.15 -54.20 -6.38
CA LEU A 467 54.57 -55.41 -7.01
C LEU A 467 54.30 -55.27 -8.52
N GLY A 468 54.30 -54.06 -9.07
CA GLY A 468 54.04 -53.77 -10.49
C GLY A 468 54.97 -54.47 -11.50
N PRO A 469 56.30 -54.51 -11.29
CA PRO A 469 57.22 -55.18 -12.21
C PRO A 469 57.09 -56.71 -12.22
N ALA A 470 56.74 -57.33 -11.08
CA ALA A 470 56.59 -58.78 -10.94
C ALA A 470 55.30 -59.32 -11.59
N ILE A 471 54.22 -58.53 -11.57
CA ILE A 471 52.93 -58.89 -12.19
C ILE A 471 52.97 -58.72 -13.72
N ARG A 472 53.66 -57.68 -14.24
CA ARG A 472 53.85 -57.50 -15.70
C ARG A 472 54.73 -58.59 -16.34
N ARG A 473 55.67 -59.20 -15.60
CA ARG A 473 56.49 -60.32 -16.08
C ARG A 473 55.74 -61.65 -16.16
N ARG A 474 54.67 -61.86 -15.38
CA ARG A 474 53.84 -63.09 -15.43
C ARG A 474 52.78 -63.05 -16.53
N LEU A 475 52.20 -61.88 -16.83
CA LEU A 475 51.16 -61.72 -17.88
C LEU A 475 51.70 -61.75 -19.32
N ARG A 476 52.98 -61.44 -19.53
CA ARG A 476 53.63 -61.50 -20.86
C ARG A 476 54.05 -62.91 -21.29
N ARG A 477 53.92 -63.90 -20.39
CA ARG A 477 54.32 -65.30 -20.61
C ARG A 477 53.14 -66.23 -20.93
N THR A 478 51.91 -65.72 -20.87
CA THR A 478 50.65 -66.47 -21.08
C THR A 478 49.90 -66.08 -22.35
N SER A 479 50.38 -65.11 -23.14
CA SER A 479 49.75 -64.68 -24.40
C SER A 479 50.53 -65.09 -25.67
N SER A 480 51.41 -66.11 -25.58
CA SER A 480 52.18 -66.63 -26.72
C SER A 480 51.85 -68.10 -27.07
N LYS A 481 50.62 -68.56 -26.73
CA LYS A 481 50.08 -69.85 -27.15
C LYS A 481 48.57 -69.73 -27.38
N SER A 482 48.19 -69.22 -28.56
CA SER A 482 47.02 -69.59 -29.35
C SER A 482 47.05 -68.81 -30.65
#